data_AF-A0A7Y0S2N2-F1
#
_entry.id   AF-A0A7Y0S2N2-F1
#
_cell.length_a   1.000
_cell.length_b   1.000
_cell.length_c   1.000
_cell.angle_alpha   90.00
_cell.angle_beta   90.00
_cell.angle_gamma   90.00
#
_symmetry.space_group_name_H-M   'P 1'
#
loop_
_entity.id
_entity.type
_entity.pdbx_description
1 polymer ?
#
loop_
_entity_poly.entity_id
_entity_poly.type
_entity_poly.pdbx_seq_one_letter_code
_entity_poly.pdbx_strand_id
1 'polypeptide(L)'
;IATDFDGDTTTETIPVTIVDDKPTITDVDAITVDEDDLGTIGSDQTGPISIDGNFTTTQGSDRVVSYQLDASATPVAGLTSQG
;
A
#
# COMPACT_ATOMS: atom_id res chain seq x y z
N ILE A 1 -21.38 -13.35 -35.60
CA ILE A 1 -22.02 -14.10 -36.71
C ILE A 1 -21.70 -13.36 -37.99
N ALA A 2 -21.05 -14.03 -38.93
CA ALA A 2 -20.79 -13.48 -40.25
C ALA A 2 -21.61 -14.30 -41.25
N THR A 3 -22.33 -13.61 -42.13
CA THR A 3 -23.13 -14.20 -43.20
C THR A 3 -22.56 -13.70 -44.51
N ASP A 4 -22.19 -14.61 -45.41
CA ASP A 4 -21.74 -14.22 -46.75
C ASP A 4 -22.93 -14.12 -47.72
N PHE A 5 -22.64 -14.06 -49.02
CA PHE A 5 -23.63 -13.73 -50.04
C PHE A 5 -24.57 -14.88 -50.40
N ASP A 6 -24.16 -16.15 -50.22
CA ASP A 6 -25.02 -17.30 -50.50
C ASP A 6 -25.74 -17.84 -49.25
N GLY A 7 -25.51 -17.19 -48.10
CA GLY A 7 -26.27 -17.41 -46.88
C GLY A 7 -25.57 -18.31 -45.87
N ASP A 8 -24.33 -18.74 -46.16
CA ASP A 8 -23.54 -19.48 -45.19
C ASP A 8 -23.19 -18.58 -44.01
N THR A 9 -23.48 -19.09 -42.81
CA THR A 9 -23.25 -18.37 -41.55
C THR A 9 -22.14 -19.03 -40.77
N THR A 10 -21.08 -18.27 -40.50
CA THR A 10 -20.01 -18.70 -39.60
C THR A 10 -20.11 -17.95 -38.28
N THR A 11 -19.96 -18.70 -37.19
CA THR A 11 -19.92 -18.14 -35.84
C THR A 11 -18.58 -18.47 -35.23
N GLU A 12 -17.81 -17.45 -34.89
CA GLU A 12 -16.54 -17.60 -34.19
C GLU A 12 -16.64 -16.89 -32.85
N THR A 13 -16.18 -17.56 -31.80
CA THR A 13 -16.19 -17.01 -30.44
C THR A 13 -14.78 -16.54 -30.15
N ILE A 14 -14.61 -15.24 -29.97
CA ILE A 14 -13.35 -14.66 -29.52
C ILE A 14 -13.33 -14.79 -27.99
N PRO A 15 -12.47 -15.63 -27.40
CA PRO A 15 -12.39 -15.74 -25.95
C PRO A 15 -11.82 -14.44 -25.39
N VAL A 16 -12.56 -13.80 -24.48
CA VAL A 16 -12.08 -12.67 -23.68
C VAL A 16 -11.85 -13.20 -22.27
N THR A 17 -10.63 -13.01 -21.75
CA THR A 17 -10.29 -13.33 -20.36
C THR A 17 -10.21 -12.04 -19.57
N ILE A 18 -11.01 -11.94 -18.51
CA ILE A 18 -10.90 -10.86 -17.52
C ILE A 18 -10.18 -11.45 -16.31
N VAL A 19 -9.03 -10.87 -15.94
CA VAL A 19 -8.25 -11.28 -14.76
C VAL A 19 -8.59 -10.34 -13.62
N ASP A 20 -8.96 -10.91 -12.48
CA ASP A 20 -9.30 -10.20 -11.25
C ASP A 20 -8.15 -10.33 -10.24
N ASP A 21 -7.70 -9.20 -9.67
CA ASP A 21 -6.65 -9.14 -8.66
C ASP A 21 -7.05 -8.15 -7.56
N LYS A 22 -6.43 -8.31 -6.37
CA LYS A 22 -6.69 -7.46 -5.21
C LYS A 22 -5.65 -6.34 -5.12
N PRO A 23 -6.00 -5.15 -4.59
CA PRO A 23 -5.02 -4.09 -4.36
C PRO A 23 -3.93 -4.54 -3.38
N THR A 24 -2.69 -4.12 -3.63
CA THR A 24 -1.53 -4.46 -2.79
C THR A 24 -0.64 -3.24 -2.51
N ILE A 25 -0.17 -3.11 -1.27
CA ILE A 25 0.89 -2.16 -0.92
C ILE A 25 2.22 -2.79 -1.34
N THR A 26 2.93 -2.16 -2.26
CA THR A 26 4.14 -2.71 -2.90
C THR A 26 5.42 -2.17 -2.28
N ASP A 27 5.36 -1.03 -1.61
CA ASP A 27 6.52 -0.40 -0.98
C ASP A 27 6.10 0.48 0.20
N VAL A 28 7.00 0.59 1.18
CA VAL A 28 6.84 1.37 2.42
C VAL A 28 8.18 2.00 2.75
N ASP A 29 8.18 3.32 3.00
CA ASP A 29 9.35 4.00 3.52
C ASP A 29 9.63 3.55 4.96
N ALA A 30 10.84 3.04 5.19
CA ALA A 30 11.30 2.73 6.54
C ALA A 30 11.61 4.04 7.28
N ILE A 31 10.96 4.25 8.42
CA ILE A 31 11.17 5.40 9.29
C ILE A 31 11.77 4.96 10.62
N THR A 32 12.72 5.75 11.14
CA THR A 32 13.34 5.54 12.46
C THR A 32 12.92 6.66 13.38
N VAL A 33 12.56 6.31 14.61
CA VAL A 33 12.25 7.30 15.66
C VAL A 33 13.51 7.59 16.47
N ASP A 34 13.75 8.87 16.73
CA ASP A 34 14.76 9.33 17.67
C ASP A 34 14.06 10.03 18.83
N GLU A 35 14.05 9.39 19.99
CA GLU A 35 13.25 9.84 21.15
C GLU A 35 14.04 10.79 22.06
N ASP A 36 15.34 10.94 21.84
CA ASP A 36 16.20 11.83 22.64
C ASP A 36 15.90 13.33 22.41
N ASP A 37 15.12 13.63 21.39
CA ASP A 37 14.62 14.96 21.06
C ASP A 37 13.26 15.30 21.67
N LEU A 38 12.60 14.34 22.33
CA LEU A 38 11.31 14.58 22.96
C LEU A 38 11.44 15.57 24.13
N GLY A 39 10.66 16.65 24.08
CA GLY A 39 10.72 17.70 25.10
C GLY A 39 10.52 17.17 26.52
N THR A 40 11.28 17.72 27.47
CA THR A 40 11.26 17.40 28.93
C THR A 40 11.78 16.02 29.34
N ILE A 41 11.89 15.04 28.42
CA ILE A 41 12.31 13.67 28.73
C ILE A 41 13.59 13.27 27.97
N GLY A 42 13.75 13.72 26.72
CA GLY A 42 14.88 13.42 25.86
C GLY A 42 16.18 14.12 26.28
N SER A 43 17.33 13.54 25.92
CA SER A 43 18.65 14.02 26.32
C SER A 43 19.25 15.13 25.44
N ASP A 44 18.92 15.20 24.15
CA ASP A 44 19.45 16.22 23.22
C ASP A 44 18.43 17.36 23.04
N GLN A 45 17.15 17.05 22.74
CA GLN A 45 16.05 18.03 22.60
C GLN A 45 16.27 19.10 21.53
N THR A 46 17.16 18.84 20.56
CA THR A 46 17.52 19.84 19.52
C THR A 46 17.08 19.44 18.12
N GLY A 47 16.74 18.18 17.90
CA GLY A 47 16.30 17.66 16.61
C GLY A 47 14.77 17.59 16.44
N PRO A 48 14.33 17.06 15.28
CA PRO A 48 12.94 17.06 14.87
C PRO A 48 12.11 16.00 15.58
N ILE A 49 10.99 16.40 16.17
CA ILE A 49 10.02 15.50 16.83
C ILE A 49 8.94 14.95 15.89
N SER A 50 9.13 15.07 14.58
CA SER A 50 8.17 14.63 13.56
C SER A 50 8.91 13.98 12.40
N ILE A 51 8.38 12.86 11.93
CA ILE A 51 8.87 12.14 10.76
C ILE A 51 7.69 11.82 9.84
N ASP A 52 7.91 12.02 8.54
CA ASP A 52 6.96 11.71 7.48
C ASP A 52 7.46 10.50 6.68
N GLY A 53 6.54 9.75 6.06
CA GLY A 53 6.86 8.63 5.19
C GLY A 53 5.72 8.33 4.22
N ASN A 54 6.04 7.64 3.13
CA ASN A 54 5.10 7.32 2.07
C ASN A 54 4.98 5.80 1.91
N PHE A 55 3.87 5.37 1.33
CA PHE A 55 3.70 4.00 0.85
C PHE A 55 3.05 4.03 -0.53
N THR A 56 3.37 3.03 -1.35
CA THR A 56 2.88 2.93 -2.72
C THR A 56 1.92 1.76 -2.84
N THR A 57 0.80 1.97 -3.53
CA THR A 57 -0.23 0.95 -3.75
C THR A 57 -0.43 0.66 -5.23
N THR A 58 -0.50 -0.61 -5.60
CA THR A 58 -0.95 -1.07 -6.91
C THR A 58 -2.42 -1.46 -6.80
N GLN A 59 -3.31 -0.74 -7.50
CA GLN A 59 -4.75 -0.97 -7.40
C GLN A 59 -5.21 -2.24 -8.14
N GLY A 60 -4.54 -2.60 -9.24
CA GLY A 60 -4.95 -3.72 -10.08
C GLY A 60 -6.19 -3.41 -10.92
N SER A 61 -7.00 -4.44 -11.18
CA SER A 61 -8.36 -4.37 -11.74
C SER A 61 -9.35 -3.76 -10.73
N ASP A 62 -9.04 -3.87 -9.44
CA ASP A 62 -9.80 -3.29 -8.35
C ASP A 62 -9.49 -1.80 -8.10
N ARG A 63 -10.37 -1.12 -7.37
CA ARG A 63 -10.12 0.23 -6.84
C ARG A 63 -9.88 0.18 -5.35
N VAL A 64 -8.96 1.01 -4.85
CA VAL A 64 -8.79 1.20 -3.42
C VAL A 64 -9.88 2.15 -2.91
N VAL A 65 -10.65 1.69 -1.93
CA VAL A 65 -11.76 2.45 -1.33
C VAL A 65 -11.36 3.13 -0.02
N SER A 66 -10.40 2.56 0.71
CA SER A 66 -9.89 3.13 1.96
C SER A 66 -8.47 2.67 2.26
N TYR A 67 -7.76 3.50 3.03
CA TYR A 67 -6.51 3.14 3.70
C TYR A 67 -6.75 3.24 5.20
N GLN A 68 -6.26 2.26 5.96
CA GLN A 68 -6.30 2.26 7.41
C GLN A 68 -4.87 2.08 7.92
N LEU A 69 -4.40 3.00 8.75
CA LEU A 69 -3.19 2.78 9.53
C LEU A 69 -3.58 1.99 10.79
N ASP A 70 -2.96 0.84 10.98
CA ASP A 70 -3.11 0.05 12.19
C ASP A 70 -2.04 0.45 13.21
N ALA A 71 -2.46 1.21 14.22
CA ALA A 71 -1.62 1.65 15.33
C ALA A 71 -1.65 0.66 16.52
N SER A 72 -2.20 -0.56 16.34
CA SER A 72 -2.18 -1.60 17.38
C SER A 72 -0.80 -2.23 17.56
N ALA A 73 0.11 -2.04 16.61
CA ALA A 73 1.53 -2.26 16.84
C ALA A 73 1.97 -1.36 18.00
N THR A 74 2.68 -1.93 18.96
CA THR A 74 3.34 -1.19 20.04
C THR A 74 4.80 -1.01 19.63
N PRO A 75 5.15 -0.03 18.77
CA PRO A 75 6.53 0.13 18.27
C PRO A 75 7.55 0.35 19.40
N VAL A 76 7.07 0.79 20.57
CA VAL A 76 7.88 1.01 21.79
C VAL A 76 7.90 -0.19 22.75
N ALA A 77 7.22 -1.30 22.43
CA ALA A 77 7.24 -2.48 23.30
C ALA A 77 8.62 -3.15 23.29
N GLY A 78 9.28 -3.14 24.44
CA GLY A 78 10.60 -3.74 24.62
C GLY A 78 11.78 -2.79 24.35
N LEU A 79 11.53 -1.52 24.02
CA LEU A 79 12.58 -0.51 24.05
C LEU A 79 13.01 -0.28 25.50
N THR A 80 14.25 -0.60 25.81
CA THR A 80 14.91 -0.23 27.07
C THR A 80 15.80 0.96 26.80
N SER A 81 15.58 2.07 27.52
CA SER A 81 16.53 3.19 27.54
C SER A 81 17.92 2.67 27.91
N GLN A 82 18.94 3.02 27.11
CA GLN A 82 20.32 2.54 27.31
C GLN A 82 21.10 3.31 28.39
N GLY A 83 20.40 4.08 29.23
CA GLY A 83 20.98 4.86 30.31
C GLY A 83 21.45 6.25 29.88
#